data_AF-A0A8H7ZK16-F1
#
_entry.id   AF-A0A8H7ZK16-F1
#
_cell.length_a   1.000
_cell.length_b   1.000
_cell.length_c   1.000
_cell.angle_alpha   90.00
_cell.angle_beta   90.00
_cell.angle_gamma   90.00
#
_symmetry.space_group_name_H-M   'P 1'
#
loop_
_entity.id
_entity.type
_entity.pdbx_description
1 polymer ?
#
loop_
_entity_poly.entity_id
_entity_poly.type
_entity_poly.pdbx_seq_one_letter_code
_entity_poly.pdbx_strand_id
1 'polypeptide(L)'
;MRSGSKVSTIFTAIPWNPPITTLSQLDKAVKYVVSQSPTLSKNYRFVVPNKDPYRVEKHHITIYPTLHMKEAVEQQYVDHVREQIAQIKPPTSLLSNRTVPSSPLSKILNKSKESIRFQFEDFIRIGTSPLKDTLFCTLRIKQTPDASRYLSSLVECCTKSAEECGAQLQFPELLEDPMHVSIATGYVIRSSISNEEVDKINHKLSTINVSDFTKDLEVTVDELTIRNSFEMKSTSLSLV
;
A
#
# COMPACT_ATOMS: atom_id res chain seq x y z
N MET A 1 33.50 -6.59 25.40
CA MET A 1 33.08 -6.44 23.99
C MET A 1 31.63 -5.97 23.99
N ARG A 2 31.36 -4.71 23.61
CA ARG A 2 29.98 -4.22 23.46
C ARG A 2 29.47 -4.76 22.12
N SER A 3 28.55 -5.72 22.13
CA SER A 3 27.82 -6.02 20.90
C SER A 3 27.02 -4.76 20.54
N GLY A 4 27.23 -4.22 19.34
CA GLY A 4 26.36 -3.17 18.85
C GLY A 4 24.93 -3.72 18.84
N SER A 5 23.98 -3.02 19.47
CA SER A 5 22.59 -3.42 19.41
C SER A 5 22.17 -3.39 17.95
N LYS A 6 21.80 -4.55 17.40
CA LYS A 6 21.28 -4.65 16.05
C LYS A 6 19.96 -3.86 15.94
N VAL A 7 19.76 -3.23 14.80
CA VAL A 7 18.59 -2.40 14.49
C VAL A 7 17.74 -3.13 13.45
N SER A 8 16.46 -3.29 13.73
CA SER A 8 15.47 -3.81 12.80
C SER A 8 14.86 -2.68 11.98
N THR A 9 14.50 -2.98 10.74
CA THR A 9 13.78 -2.08 9.84
C THR A 9 12.41 -2.68 9.55
N ILE A 10 11.37 -2.12 10.15
CA ILE A 10 10.02 -2.68 10.15
C ILE A 10 9.15 -1.92 9.16
N PHE A 11 8.43 -2.65 8.30
CA PHE A 11 7.45 -2.10 7.37
C PHE A 11 6.07 -2.69 7.67
N THR A 12 5.07 -1.83 7.80
CA THR A 12 3.69 -2.23 8.15
C THR A 12 2.72 -1.83 7.05
N ALA A 13 2.09 -2.84 6.43
CA ALA A 13 1.23 -2.64 5.27
C ALA A 13 0.14 -3.69 5.17
N ILE A 14 -0.93 -3.36 4.45
CA ILE A 14 -1.96 -4.31 4.03
C ILE A 14 -1.59 -4.82 2.63
N PRO A 15 -1.22 -6.10 2.48
CA PRO A 15 -0.95 -6.66 1.16
C PRO A 15 -2.24 -6.81 0.37
N TRP A 16 -2.20 -6.49 -0.91
CA TRP A 16 -3.28 -6.73 -1.85
C TRP A 16 -2.80 -7.62 -2.99
N ASN A 17 -3.51 -8.72 -3.21
CA ASN A 17 -3.23 -9.66 -4.28
C ASN A 17 -4.32 -9.56 -5.35
N PRO A 18 -4.24 -8.55 -6.25
CA PRO A 18 -5.26 -8.34 -7.27
C PRO A 18 -5.33 -9.54 -8.23
N PRO A 19 -6.54 -9.93 -8.69
CA PRO A 19 -6.67 -10.96 -9.72
C PRO A 19 -6.09 -10.49 -11.06
N ILE A 20 -5.78 -11.44 -11.95
CA ILE A 20 -5.14 -11.19 -13.25
C ILE A 20 -5.94 -10.19 -14.10
N THR A 21 -7.26 -10.24 -14.03
CA THR A 21 -8.15 -9.30 -14.73
C THR A 21 -7.95 -7.86 -14.25
N THR A 22 -7.88 -7.66 -12.92
CA THR A 22 -7.55 -6.37 -12.30
C THR A 22 -6.17 -5.90 -12.70
N LEU A 23 -5.15 -6.77 -12.65
CA LEU A 23 -3.78 -6.42 -13.07
C LEU A 23 -3.72 -5.94 -14.53
N SER A 24 -4.48 -6.56 -15.43
CA SER A 24 -4.57 -6.15 -16.83
C SER A 24 -5.22 -4.76 -16.99
N GLN A 25 -6.26 -4.46 -16.21
CA GLN A 25 -6.89 -3.14 -16.21
C GLN A 25 -5.96 -2.05 -15.65
N LEU A 26 -5.24 -2.35 -14.57
CA LEU A 26 -4.25 -1.42 -14.00
C LEU A 26 -3.13 -1.10 -15.01
N ASP A 27 -2.60 -2.10 -15.72
CA ASP A 27 -1.59 -1.88 -16.76
C ASP A 27 -2.11 -0.97 -17.90
N LYS A 28 -3.37 -1.15 -18.32
CA LYS A 28 -4.01 -0.27 -19.31
C LYS A 28 -4.17 1.16 -18.78
N ALA A 29 -4.63 1.33 -17.53
CA ALA A 29 -4.80 2.63 -16.90
C ALA A 29 -3.46 3.39 -16.81
N VAL A 30 -2.38 2.71 -16.40
CA VAL A 30 -1.04 3.28 -16.34
C VAL A 30 -0.56 3.71 -17.73
N LYS A 31 -0.67 2.84 -18.74
CA LYS A 31 -0.28 3.18 -20.12
C LYS A 31 -1.07 4.36 -20.65
N TYR A 32 -2.37 4.40 -20.38
CA TYR A 32 -3.23 5.52 -20.76
C TYR A 32 -2.71 6.82 -20.12
N VAL A 33 -2.59 6.88 -18.80
CA VAL A 33 -2.12 8.08 -18.06
C VAL A 33 -0.72 8.54 -18.49
N VAL A 34 0.22 7.61 -18.64
CA VAL A 34 1.59 7.93 -19.08
C VAL A 34 1.60 8.49 -20.51
N SER A 35 0.72 8.01 -21.39
CA SER A 35 0.62 8.56 -22.76
C SER A 35 0.04 9.99 -22.81
N GLN A 36 -0.70 10.41 -21.76
CA GLN A 36 -1.21 11.79 -21.64
C GLN A 36 -0.13 12.81 -21.21
N SER A 37 1.05 12.34 -20.82
CA SER A 37 2.18 13.19 -20.40
C SER A 37 3.48 12.79 -21.13
N PRO A 38 3.89 13.57 -22.15
CA PRO A 38 5.18 13.36 -22.82
C PRO A 38 6.37 13.39 -21.85
N THR A 39 6.29 14.17 -20.78
CA THR A 39 7.32 14.24 -19.74
C THR A 39 7.51 12.90 -19.04
N LEU A 40 6.42 12.22 -18.68
CA LEU A 40 6.50 10.90 -18.05
C LEU A 40 7.06 9.85 -19.02
N SER A 41 6.48 9.75 -20.22
CA SER A 41 6.86 8.72 -21.21
C SER A 41 8.28 8.89 -21.77
N LYS A 42 8.81 10.11 -21.85
CA LYS A 42 10.18 10.37 -22.32
C LYS A 42 11.24 10.10 -21.26
N ASN A 43 10.94 10.37 -19.99
CA ASN A 43 11.93 10.38 -18.92
C ASN A 43 11.88 9.15 -18.02
N TYR A 44 10.76 8.41 -18.02
CA TYR A 44 10.55 7.28 -17.13
C TYR A 44 10.05 6.04 -17.87
N ARG A 45 10.51 4.86 -17.41
CA ARG A 45 9.94 3.56 -17.75
C ARG A 45 9.10 3.07 -16.59
N PHE A 46 7.78 2.99 -16.79
CA PHE A 46 6.84 2.48 -15.79
C PHE A 46 6.74 0.96 -15.85
N VAL A 47 6.90 0.30 -14.71
CA VAL A 47 6.82 -1.15 -14.55
C VAL A 47 5.75 -1.46 -13.49
N VAL A 48 4.81 -2.34 -13.83
CA VAL A 48 3.80 -2.79 -12.88
C VAL A 48 4.43 -3.65 -11.77
N PRO A 49 4.03 -3.52 -10.50
CA PRO A 49 4.71 -4.13 -9.35
C PRO A 49 4.88 -5.65 -9.47
N ASN A 50 3.88 -6.36 -9.98
CA ASN A 50 3.94 -7.81 -10.16
C ASN A 50 5.00 -8.27 -11.18
N LYS A 51 5.48 -7.38 -12.06
CA LYS A 51 6.57 -7.63 -13.02
C LYS A 51 7.89 -6.99 -12.59
N ASP A 52 7.89 -6.28 -11.47
CA ASP A 52 9.05 -5.58 -10.96
C ASP A 52 9.88 -6.51 -10.06
N PRO A 53 11.09 -6.91 -10.48
CA PRO A 53 11.94 -7.81 -9.70
C PRO A 53 12.53 -7.13 -8.47
N TYR A 54 12.62 -5.79 -8.45
CA TYR A 54 13.23 -5.04 -7.36
C TYR A 54 12.24 -4.77 -6.22
N ARG A 55 10.93 -4.96 -6.48
CA ARG A 55 9.90 -4.72 -5.48
C ARG A 55 9.65 -5.94 -4.61
N VAL A 56 9.98 -5.79 -3.33
CA VAL A 56 9.74 -6.79 -2.28
C VAL A 56 8.23 -6.94 -2.03
N GLU A 57 7.54 -5.83 -1.75
CA GLU A 57 6.10 -5.79 -1.57
C GLU A 57 5.40 -5.36 -2.86
N LYS A 58 4.59 -6.25 -3.44
CA LYS A 58 3.99 -6.05 -4.77
C LYS A 58 2.94 -4.95 -4.76
N HIS A 59 1.67 -5.27 -4.50
CA HIS A 59 0.61 -4.28 -4.33
C HIS A 59 0.22 -4.26 -2.86
N HIS A 60 0.18 -3.08 -2.27
CA HIS A 60 -0.13 -2.92 -0.85
C HIS A 60 -0.65 -1.51 -0.59
N ILE A 61 -1.31 -1.36 0.55
CA ILE A 61 -1.58 -0.07 1.20
C ILE A 61 -0.59 0.04 2.35
N THR A 62 0.30 1.03 2.31
CA THR A 62 1.18 1.33 3.45
C THR A 62 0.31 1.88 4.57
N ILE A 63 0.35 1.25 5.74
CA ILE A 63 -0.39 1.72 6.92
C ILE A 63 0.49 2.58 7.80
N TYR A 64 1.76 2.22 7.94
CA TYR A 64 2.69 2.98 8.74
C TYR A 64 4.05 3.08 8.03
N PRO A 65 4.70 4.25 8.05
CA PRO A 65 6.02 4.40 7.43
C PRO A 65 7.04 3.47 8.09
N THR A 66 8.12 3.24 7.37
CA THR A 66 9.19 2.37 7.85
C THR A 66 9.73 2.85 9.20
N LEU A 67 9.83 1.91 10.14
CA LEU A 67 10.35 2.12 11.49
C LEU A 67 11.74 1.53 11.64
N HIS A 68 12.57 2.22 12.41
CA HIS A 68 13.82 1.70 12.95
C HIS A 68 13.69 1.51 14.46
N MET A 69 14.02 0.33 14.94
CA MET A 69 13.98 0.00 16.36
C MET A 69 15.07 -1.01 16.72
N LYS A 70 15.35 -1.21 18.01
CA LYS A 70 16.27 -2.27 18.43
C LYS A 70 15.63 -3.63 18.14
N GLU A 71 16.42 -4.58 17.62
CA GLU A 71 15.92 -5.94 17.32
C GLU A 71 15.26 -6.60 18.56
N ALA A 72 15.78 -6.31 19.76
CA ALA A 72 15.25 -6.85 21.02
C ALA A 72 13.81 -6.43 21.34
N VAL A 73 13.27 -5.37 20.73
CA VAL A 73 11.89 -4.89 20.95
C VAL A 73 10.97 -5.15 19.75
N GLU A 74 11.47 -5.80 18.69
CA GLU A 74 10.68 -6.09 17.49
C GLU A 74 9.45 -6.95 17.81
N GLN A 75 9.64 -8.02 18.58
CA GLN A 75 8.54 -8.91 18.94
C GLN A 75 7.52 -8.18 19.82
N GLN A 76 7.98 -7.31 20.72
CA GLN A 76 7.10 -6.48 21.55
C GLN A 76 6.22 -5.56 20.68
N TYR A 77 6.79 -4.90 19.67
CA TYR A 77 6.03 -4.09 18.72
C TYR A 77 4.95 -4.92 18.01
N VAL A 78 5.31 -6.10 17.49
CA VAL A 78 4.38 -7.01 16.81
C VAL A 78 3.24 -7.44 17.73
N ASP A 79 3.54 -7.76 18.99
CA ASP A 79 2.55 -8.19 19.97
C ASP A 79 1.59 -7.06 20.34
N HIS A 80 2.11 -5.84 20.57
CA HIS A 80 1.28 -4.66 20.85
C HIS A 80 0.35 -4.33 19.68
N VAL A 81 0.85 -4.35 18.44
CA VAL A 81 0.01 -4.12 17.25
C VAL A 81 -1.06 -5.21 17.12
N ARG A 82 -0.72 -6.49 17.37
CA ARG A 82 -1.68 -7.60 17.34
C ARG A 82 -2.81 -7.40 18.35
N GLU A 83 -2.47 -7.08 19.59
CA GLU A 83 -3.44 -6.87 20.67
C GLU A 83 -4.38 -5.70 20.37
N GLN A 84 -3.84 -4.60 19.85
CA GLN A 84 -4.63 -3.41 19.52
C GLN A 84 -5.50 -3.63 18.28
N ILE A 85 -5.00 -4.26 17.21
CA ILE A 85 -5.79 -4.57 16.01
C ILE A 85 -6.99 -5.46 16.34
N ALA A 86 -6.82 -6.44 17.24
CA ALA A 86 -7.91 -7.33 17.65
C ALA A 86 -9.09 -6.58 18.32
N GLN A 87 -8.89 -5.34 18.76
CA GLN A 87 -9.93 -4.49 19.37
C GLN A 87 -10.60 -3.58 18.33
N ILE A 88 -10.02 -3.40 17.14
CA ILE A 88 -10.56 -2.55 16.08
C ILE A 88 -11.57 -3.36 15.28
N LYS A 89 -12.86 -3.02 15.44
CA LYS A 89 -13.93 -3.63 14.64
C LYS A 89 -14.05 -2.93 13.29
N PRO A 90 -13.90 -3.64 12.15
CA PRO A 90 -14.16 -3.04 10.85
C PRO A 90 -15.63 -2.60 10.73
N PRO A 91 -15.92 -1.42 10.17
CA PRO A 91 -17.27 -1.00 9.85
C PRO A 91 -17.96 -2.00 8.90
N THR A 92 -19.23 -2.32 9.15
CA THR A 92 -20.02 -3.26 8.33
C THR A 92 -20.13 -2.85 6.87
N SER A 93 -20.07 -1.55 6.58
CA SER A 93 -20.05 -1.00 5.22
C SER A 93 -18.80 -1.37 4.42
N LEU A 94 -17.69 -1.69 5.10
CA LEU A 94 -16.44 -2.14 4.48
C LEU A 94 -16.35 -3.67 4.43
N LEU A 95 -17.20 -4.39 5.17
CA LEU A 95 -17.16 -5.84 5.25
C LEU A 95 -17.75 -6.49 4.00
N SER A 96 -17.08 -7.53 3.54
CA SER A 96 -17.50 -8.31 2.38
C SER A 96 -17.16 -9.78 2.56
N ASN A 97 -18.10 -10.65 2.20
CA ASN A 97 -17.83 -12.07 2.08
C ASN A 97 -17.09 -12.32 0.76
N ARG A 98 -15.84 -12.76 0.85
CA ARG A 98 -15.05 -13.08 -0.33
C ARG A 98 -15.61 -14.35 -0.98
N THR A 99 -16.43 -14.19 -2.02
CA THR A 99 -16.82 -15.32 -2.87
C THR A 99 -15.64 -15.66 -3.78
N VAL A 100 -14.76 -16.56 -3.32
CA VAL A 100 -13.68 -17.12 -4.15
C VAL A 100 -14.31 -17.73 -5.41
N PRO A 101 -13.73 -17.55 -6.62
CA PRO A 101 -14.27 -18.15 -7.83
C PRO A 101 -14.54 -19.65 -7.63
N SER A 102 -15.71 -20.07 -8.11
CA SER A 102 -16.25 -21.42 -7.93
C SER A 102 -15.43 -22.44 -8.72
N SER A 103 -14.32 -22.91 -8.16
CA SER A 103 -13.78 -24.22 -8.52
C SER A 103 -14.56 -25.29 -7.74
N PRO A 104 -14.73 -26.50 -8.28
CA PRO A 104 -15.35 -27.60 -7.54
C PRO A 104 -14.65 -27.90 -6.20
N LEU A 105 -13.35 -27.63 -6.12
CA LEU A 105 -12.54 -27.72 -4.89
C LEU A 105 -12.81 -26.59 -3.90
N SER A 106 -13.11 -25.37 -4.36
CA SER A 106 -13.43 -24.26 -3.45
C SER A 106 -14.75 -24.50 -2.72
N LYS A 107 -15.73 -25.18 -3.33
CA LYS A 107 -16.98 -25.56 -2.64
C LYS A 107 -16.79 -26.51 -1.44
N ILE A 108 -15.71 -27.30 -1.42
CA ILE A 108 -15.43 -28.26 -0.35
C ILE A 108 -14.60 -27.62 0.77
N LEU A 109 -13.85 -26.55 0.46
CA LEU A 109 -12.95 -25.85 1.38
C LEU A 109 -13.51 -24.49 1.87
N ASN A 110 -14.60 -23.99 1.29
CA ASN A 110 -15.13 -22.65 1.55
C ASN A 110 -15.80 -22.54 2.93
N LYS A 111 -15.02 -22.13 3.93
CA LYS A 111 -15.50 -21.11 4.86
C LYS A 111 -15.36 -19.77 4.13
N SER A 112 -16.46 -19.06 3.91
CA SER A 112 -16.38 -17.66 3.44
C SER A 112 -15.49 -16.90 4.42
N LYS A 113 -14.28 -16.51 4.00
CA LYS A 113 -13.44 -15.65 4.82
C LYS A 113 -13.97 -14.23 4.64
N GLU A 114 -14.32 -13.62 5.75
CA GLU A 114 -14.68 -12.21 5.80
C GLU A 114 -13.48 -11.38 5.32
N SER A 115 -13.75 -10.22 4.73
CA SER A 115 -12.71 -9.37 4.16
C SER A 115 -13.17 -7.93 4.17
N ILE A 116 -12.21 -7.03 4.12
CA ILE A 116 -12.40 -5.59 4.06
C ILE A 116 -12.26 -5.16 2.61
N ARG A 117 -13.20 -4.34 2.16
CA ARG A 117 -13.30 -3.84 0.80
C ARG A 117 -13.14 -2.33 0.79
N PHE A 118 -12.14 -1.86 0.06
CA PHE A 118 -11.95 -0.45 -0.24
C PHE A 118 -12.19 -0.16 -1.72
N GLN A 119 -12.66 1.05 -2.01
CA GLN A 119 -12.82 1.57 -3.36
C GLN A 119 -11.70 2.55 -3.70
N PHE A 120 -11.40 2.70 -4.98
CA PHE A 120 -10.47 3.73 -5.46
C PHE A 120 -11.17 5.04 -5.81
N GLU A 121 -10.39 6.11 -5.87
CA GLU A 121 -10.77 7.34 -6.58
C GLU A 121 -10.71 7.14 -8.11
N ASP A 122 -11.33 8.05 -8.86
CA ASP A 122 -11.51 7.93 -10.33
C ASP A 122 -10.35 8.51 -11.15
N PHE A 123 -9.23 8.87 -10.50
CA PHE A 123 -8.04 9.42 -11.14
C PHE A 123 -6.76 8.78 -10.57
N ILE A 124 -5.71 8.75 -11.39
CA ILE A 124 -4.35 8.33 -10.99
C ILE A 124 -3.54 9.55 -10.62
N ARG A 125 -2.69 9.43 -9.61
CA ARG A 125 -1.65 10.41 -9.29
C ARG A 125 -0.26 9.86 -9.50
N ILE A 126 0.69 10.77 -9.67
CA ILE A 126 2.11 10.50 -9.62
C ILE A 126 2.61 10.89 -8.23
N GLY A 127 3.07 9.90 -7.47
CA GLY A 127 3.83 10.09 -6.24
C GLY A 127 5.33 10.06 -6.53
N THR A 128 6.10 10.65 -5.63
CA THR A 128 7.56 10.61 -5.67
C THR A 128 8.05 9.83 -4.45
N SER A 129 9.08 9.00 -4.60
CA SER A 129 9.70 8.35 -3.43
C SER A 129 10.24 9.40 -2.45
N PRO A 130 10.31 9.11 -1.14
CA PRO A 130 10.98 9.99 -0.18
C PRO A 130 12.43 10.30 -0.58
N LEU A 131 13.09 9.33 -1.21
CA LEU A 131 14.46 9.45 -1.73
C LEU A 131 14.54 10.19 -3.08
N LYS A 132 13.40 10.56 -3.67
CA LYS A 132 13.25 11.32 -4.93
C LYS A 132 13.92 10.70 -6.16
N ASP A 133 14.16 9.38 -6.11
CA ASP A 133 14.83 8.61 -7.16
C ASP A 133 13.85 7.91 -8.11
N THR A 134 12.59 7.77 -7.69
CA THR A 134 11.57 6.99 -8.40
C THR A 134 10.23 7.70 -8.32
N LEU A 135 9.41 7.47 -9.35
CA LEU A 135 8.02 7.89 -9.38
C LEU A 135 7.11 6.69 -9.17
N PHE A 136 5.92 6.93 -8.65
CA PHE A 136 4.88 5.91 -8.51
C PHE A 136 3.59 6.39 -9.16
N CYS A 137 3.00 5.58 -10.04
CA CYS A 137 1.59 5.74 -10.37
C CYS A 137 0.77 5.17 -9.22
N THR A 138 -0.10 5.98 -8.63
CA THR A 138 -0.89 5.61 -7.46
C THR A 138 -2.38 5.77 -7.73
N LEU A 139 -3.16 4.83 -7.18
CA LEU A 139 -4.61 4.96 -7.03
C LEU A 139 -4.91 5.15 -5.54
N ARG A 140 -5.56 6.25 -5.20
CA ARG A 140 -5.92 6.56 -3.82
C ARG A 140 -7.15 5.79 -3.39
N ILE A 141 -7.16 5.37 -2.14
CA ILE A 141 -8.32 4.80 -1.49
C ILE A 141 -9.33 5.93 -1.24
N LYS A 142 -10.55 5.73 -1.72
CA LYS A 142 -11.66 6.65 -1.53
C LYS A 142 -11.96 6.82 -0.04
N GLN A 143 -11.85 8.06 0.45
CA GLN A 143 -11.99 8.43 1.85
C GLN A 143 -13.46 8.61 2.24
N THR A 144 -14.22 7.51 2.31
CA THR A 144 -15.54 7.53 2.96
C THR A 144 -15.37 7.67 4.49
N PRO A 145 -16.36 8.19 5.24
CA PRO A 145 -16.24 8.34 6.69
C PRO A 145 -15.81 7.06 7.43
N ASP A 146 -16.30 5.91 6.98
CA ASP A 146 -15.97 4.60 7.54
C ASP A 146 -14.56 4.15 7.15
N ALA A 147 -14.16 4.30 5.88
CA ALA A 147 -12.82 3.96 5.42
C ALA A 147 -11.75 4.80 6.12
N SER A 148 -11.97 6.12 6.19
CA SER A 148 -11.06 7.04 6.88
C SER A 148 -10.94 6.71 8.35
N ARG A 149 -12.05 6.51 9.06
CA ARG A 149 -12.02 6.15 10.50
C ARG A 149 -11.25 4.86 10.72
N TYR A 150 -11.55 3.83 9.95
CA TYR A 150 -10.92 2.51 10.10
C TYR A 150 -9.41 2.57 9.82
N LEU A 151 -9.00 3.17 8.71
CA LEU A 151 -7.58 3.32 8.37
C LEU A 151 -6.83 4.18 9.39
N SER A 152 -7.44 5.26 9.88
CA SER A 152 -6.84 6.08 10.96
C SER A 152 -6.69 5.30 12.26
N SER A 153 -7.62 4.42 12.62
CA SER A 153 -7.46 3.55 13.80
C SER A 153 -6.29 2.56 13.65
N LEU A 154 -6.05 2.04 12.44
CA LEU A 154 -4.89 1.20 12.16
C LEU A 154 -3.57 1.99 12.28
N VAL A 155 -3.54 3.23 11.77
CA VAL A 155 -2.39 4.14 11.91
C VAL A 155 -2.12 4.44 13.38
N GLU A 156 -3.15 4.80 14.14
CA GLU A 156 -3.03 5.13 15.57
C GLU A 156 -2.49 3.96 16.40
N CYS A 157 -2.95 2.74 16.09
CA CYS A 157 -2.42 1.51 16.67
C CYS A 157 -0.91 1.34 16.43
N CYS A 158 -0.46 1.56 15.19
CA CYS A 158 0.96 1.49 14.84
C CYS A 158 1.76 2.61 15.55
N THR A 159 1.22 3.82 15.62
CA THR A 159 1.85 4.95 16.33
C THR A 159 2.08 4.65 17.80
N LYS A 160 1.04 4.23 18.54
CA LYS A 160 1.17 3.91 19.98
C LYS A 160 2.17 2.79 20.21
N SER A 161 2.09 1.73 19.41
CA SER A 161 3.01 0.59 19.52
C SER A 161 4.46 0.99 19.23
N ALA A 162 4.68 1.88 18.24
CA ALA A 162 5.99 2.40 17.90
C ALA A 162 6.59 3.26 19.03
N GLU A 163 5.77 4.15 19.62
CA GLU A 163 6.16 5.01 20.74
C GLU A 163 6.57 4.20 21.97
N GLU A 164 5.77 3.20 22.34
CA GLU A 164 6.05 2.31 23.48
C GLU A 164 7.33 1.49 23.30
N CYS A 165 7.68 1.15 22.07
CA CYS A 165 8.91 0.43 21.73
C CYS A 165 10.12 1.36 21.52
N GLY A 166 9.95 2.68 21.62
CA GLY A 166 10.99 3.66 21.33
C GLY A 166 11.49 3.60 19.88
N ALA A 167 10.61 3.26 18.95
CA ALA A 167 10.91 3.19 17.52
C ALA A 167 10.96 4.59 16.89
N GLN A 168 11.71 4.72 15.80
CA GLN A 168 11.86 5.96 15.06
C GLN A 168 11.41 5.79 13.61
N LEU A 169 10.64 6.76 13.11
CA LEU A 169 10.22 6.79 11.72
C LEU A 169 11.40 7.15 10.80
N GLN A 170 11.56 6.41 9.71
CA GLN A 170 12.55 6.74 8.68
C GLN A 170 12.16 7.98 7.89
N PHE A 171 10.87 8.10 7.54
CA PHE A 171 10.28 9.21 6.77
C PHE A 171 8.94 9.64 7.42
N PRO A 172 8.97 10.51 8.44
CA PRO A 172 7.77 10.94 9.17
C PRO A 172 6.71 11.61 8.29
N GLU A 173 7.13 12.30 7.23
CA GLU A 173 6.25 13.01 6.28
C GLU A 173 5.25 12.07 5.58
N LEU A 174 5.57 10.77 5.47
CA LEU A 174 4.69 9.78 4.87
C LEU A 174 3.42 9.51 5.70
N LEU A 175 3.34 9.99 6.94
CA LEU A 175 2.08 9.93 7.72
C LEU A 175 1.00 10.85 7.17
N GLU A 176 1.38 11.90 6.43
CA GLU A 176 0.46 12.85 5.82
C GLU A 176 0.00 12.39 4.42
N ASP A 177 0.64 11.36 3.86
CA ASP A 177 0.31 10.85 2.54
C ASP A 177 -1.06 10.15 2.54
N PRO A 178 -1.97 10.52 1.61
CA PRO A 178 -3.26 9.86 1.51
C PRO A 178 -3.09 8.37 1.21
N MET A 179 -3.88 7.54 1.89
CA MET A 179 -3.86 6.08 1.71
C MET A 179 -4.08 5.70 0.25
N HIS A 180 -3.16 4.91 -0.30
CA HIS A 180 -3.13 4.59 -1.72
C HIS A 180 -2.46 3.25 -2.00
N VAL A 181 -2.65 2.76 -3.22
CA VAL A 181 -1.90 1.64 -3.78
C VAL A 181 -1.02 2.16 -4.92
N SER A 182 0.27 1.87 -4.85
CA SER A 182 1.16 2.06 -6.01
C SER A 182 0.94 0.95 -7.03
N ILE A 183 0.50 1.32 -8.23
CA ILE A 183 0.12 0.41 -9.33
C ILE A 183 1.18 0.34 -10.45
N ALA A 184 2.16 1.24 -10.47
CA ALA A 184 3.39 1.14 -11.26
C ALA A 184 4.53 1.95 -10.64
N THR A 185 5.76 1.48 -10.84
CA THR A 185 7.00 2.18 -10.48
C THR A 185 7.63 2.75 -11.74
N GLY A 186 7.87 4.05 -11.77
CA GLY A 186 8.58 4.77 -12.83
C GLY A 186 10.07 4.88 -12.52
N TYR A 187 10.89 4.21 -13.32
CA TYR A 187 12.34 4.29 -13.26
C TYR A 187 12.88 5.32 -14.24
N VAL A 188 13.82 6.15 -13.79
CA VAL A 188 14.45 7.16 -14.64
C VAL A 188 15.21 6.48 -15.80
N ILE A 189 14.93 6.92 -17.03
CA ILE A 189 15.66 6.50 -18.24
C ILE A 189 16.46 7.64 -18.88
N ARG A 190 16.12 8.91 -18.57
CA ARG A 190 16.82 10.09 -19.10
C ARG A 190 17.17 11.10 -18.02
N SER A 191 16.16 11.69 -17.39
CA SER A 191 16.34 12.72 -16.37
C SER A 191 15.24 12.65 -15.34
N SER A 192 15.59 12.82 -14.07
CA SER A 192 14.61 13.05 -13.01
C SER A 192 13.87 14.37 -13.26
N ILE A 193 12.59 14.42 -12.90
CA ILE A 193 11.79 15.66 -12.92
C ILE A 193 11.68 16.24 -11.52
N SER A 194 11.48 17.55 -11.44
CA SER A 194 11.30 18.27 -10.18
C SER A 194 9.92 18.00 -9.54
N ASN A 195 9.79 18.24 -8.24
CA ASN A 195 8.49 18.15 -7.56
C ASN A 195 7.45 19.11 -8.15
N GLU A 196 7.87 20.32 -8.56
CA GLU A 196 6.99 21.29 -9.23
C GLU A 196 6.44 20.76 -10.56
N GLU A 197 7.24 19.99 -11.31
CA GLU A 197 6.77 19.32 -12.52
C GLU A 197 5.80 18.18 -12.20
N VAL A 198 6.05 17.41 -11.13
CA VAL A 198 5.12 16.39 -10.64
C VAL A 198 3.78 17.00 -10.26
N ASP A 199 3.78 18.15 -9.59
CA ASP A 199 2.55 18.87 -9.22
C ASP A 199 1.76 19.34 -10.45
N LYS A 200 2.45 19.90 -11.46
CA LYS A 200 1.84 20.28 -12.74
C LYS A 200 1.23 19.08 -13.46
N ILE A 201 1.93 17.94 -13.45
CA ILE A 201 1.44 16.69 -14.02
C ILE A 201 0.19 16.23 -13.25
N ASN A 202 0.23 16.20 -11.92
CA ASN A 202 -0.91 15.79 -11.09
C ASN A 202 -2.13 16.70 -11.28
N HIS A 203 -1.92 18.01 -11.43
CA HIS A 203 -3.01 18.95 -11.73
C HIS A 203 -3.69 18.59 -13.06
N LYS A 204 -2.91 18.32 -14.12
CA LYS A 204 -3.44 17.85 -15.41
C LYS A 204 -4.13 16.49 -15.29
N LEU A 205 -3.52 15.53 -14.58
CA LEU A 205 -4.09 14.18 -14.43
C LEU A 205 -5.38 14.17 -13.62
N SER A 206 -5.58 15.13 -12.71
CA SER A 206 -6.82 15.25 -11.93
C SER A 206 -8.07 15.48 -12.79
N THR A 207 -7.92 15.97 -14.02
CA THR A 207 -9.02 16.15 -14.97
C THR A 207 -9.22 14.95 -15.88
N ILE A 208 -8.39 13.91 -15.76
CA ILE A 208 -8.44 12.71 -16.60
C ILE A 208 -9.13 11.60 -15.81
N ASN A 209 -10.36 11.31 -16.21
CA ASN A 209 -11.13 10.23 -15.62
C ASN A 209 -10.59 8.87 -16.13
N VAL A 210 -10.22 7.98 -15.21
CA VAL A 210 -9.75 6.61 -15.51
C VAL A 210 -10.77 5.53 -15.14
N SER A 211 -12.01 5.92 -14.80
CA SER A 211 -13.11 5.02 -14.39
C SER A 211 -13.41 3.92 -15.40
N ASP A 212 -13.16 4.14 -16.70
CA ASP A 212 -13.25 3.09 -17.73
C ASP A 212 -12.36 1.88 -17.43
N PHE A 213 -11.27 2.08 -16.68
CA PHE A 213 -10.36 1.04 -16.22
C PHE A 213 -10.57 0.67 -14.75
N THR A 214 -11.04 1.60 -13.91
CA THR A 214 -10.96 1.46 -12.45
C THR A 214 -12.29 1.36 -11.70
N LYS A 215 -13.44 1.70 -12.32
CA LYS A 215 -14.72 1.86 -11.59
C LYS A 215 -15.20 0.62 -10.84
N ASP A 216 -14.92 -0.56 -11.41
CA ASP A 216 -15.33 -1.85 -10.86
C ASP A 216 -14.17 -2.53 -10.08
N LEU A 217 -13.05 -1.81 -9.88
CA LEU A 217 -11.91 -2.33 -9.14
C LEU A 217 -12.06 -2.05 -7.66
N GLU A 218 -11.85 -3.09 -6.87
CA GLU A 218 -11.91 -3.03 -5.42
C GLU A 218 -10.64 -3.63 -4.81
N VAL A 219 -10.22 -3.06 -3.68
CA VAL A 219 -9.16 -3.62 -2.86
C VAL A 219 -9.80 -4.47 -1.79
N THR A 220 -9.75 -5.79 -1.98
CA THR A 220 -10.23 -6.78 -1.01
C THR A 220 -9.05 -7.37 -0.25
N VAL A 221 -9.06 -7.21 1.08
CA VAL A 221 -7.95 -7.53 1.98
C VAL A 221 -8.48 -8.11 3.29
N ASP A 222 -7.68 -8.94 3.96
CA ASP A 222 -8.09 -9.64 5.18
C ASP A 222 -6.98 -9.70 6.23
N GLU A 223 -5.81 -9.14 5.94
CA GLU A 223 -4.66 -9.14 6.83
C GLU A 223 -3.86 -7.83 6.75
N LEU A 224 -3.19 -7.51 7.84
CA LEU A 224 -2.12 -6.54 7.91
C LEU A 224 -0.82 -7.30 8.17
N THR A 225 0.24 -6.89 7.50
CA THR A 225 1.56 -7.52 7.58
C THR A 225 2.55 -6.58 8.25
N ILE A 226 3.38 -7.16 9.12
CA ILE A 226 4.54 -6.51 9.72
C ILE A 226 5.77 -7.27 9.26
N ARG A 227 6.65 -6.60 8.51
CA ARG A 227 7.82 -7.21 7.89
C ARG A 227 9.10 -6.59 8.40
N ASN A 228 10.05 -7.45 8.80
CA ASN A 228 11.44 -7.05 8.97
C ASN A 228 12.16 -7.11 7.63
N SER A 229 12.63 -5.96 7.16
CA SER A 229 13.25 -5.80 5.84
C SER A 229 14.62 -6.46 5.73
N PHE A 230 15.32 -6.71 6.84
CA PHE A 230 16.62 -7.39 6.84
C PHE A 230 16.49 -8.90 6.91
N GLU A 231 15.57 -9.41 7.71
CA GLU A 231 15.39 -10.85 7.93
C GLU A 231 14.41 -11.50 6.94
N MET A 232 13.70 -10.69 6.16
CA MET A 232 12.63 -11.14 5.25
C MET A 232 11.52 -11.92 5.97
N LYS A 233 11.42 -11.80 7.29
CA LYS A 233 10.33 -12.36 8.11
C LYS A 233 9.12 -11.45 8.01
N SER A 234 7.96 -12.05 7.80
CA SER A 234 6.66 -11.37 7.77
C SER A 234 5.73 -12.02 8.79
N THR A 235 5.05 -11.19 9.57
CA THR A 235 3.97 -11.60 10.47
C THR A 235 2.65 -11.06 9.92
N SER A 236 1.70 -11.96 9.64
CA SER A 236 0.34 -11.61 9.25
C SER A 236 -0.57 -11.51 10.48
N LEU A 237 -1.36 -10.45 10.55
CA LEU A 237 -2.35 -10.17 11.58
C LEU A 237 -3.73 -10.07 10.90
N SER A 238 -4.72 -10.82 11.39
CA SER A 238 -6.08 -10.80 10.84
C SER A 238 -6.71 -9.42 11.04
N LEU A 239 -7.37 -8.90 10.01
CA LEU A 239 -8.13 -7.64 10.10
C LEU A 239 -9.62 -7.84 10.43
N VAL A 240 -10.08 -9.09 10.37
CA VAL A 240 -11.45 -9.57 10.64
C VAL A 240 -11.42 -10.81 11.51
#